data_AF-A0A6A6IW99-F1
#
_entry.id   AF-A0A6A6IW99-F1
#
_cell.length_a   1.000
_cell.length_b   1.000
_cell.length_c   1.000
_cell.angle_alpha   90.00
_cell.angle_beta   90.00
_cell.angle_gamma   90.00
#
_symmetry.space_group_name_H-M   'P 1'
#
loop_
_entity.id
_entity.type
_entity.pdbx_description
1 polymer ?
#
loop_
_entity_poly.entity_id
_entity_poly.type
_entity_poly.pdbx_seq_one_letter_code
_entity_poly.pdbx_strand_id
1 'polypeptide(L)'
;MRKLAAELVLLDSGVRSISQKHYHSSNEQPDFEDVGVTESLQWALDFVQWTNLRLRDHIDQPSPRSPDQSPSQPGSSTMRRGQQHLEQRDGQSPPSRQYSGIQHGFTGFAHPAMAPDDSRRNLYGSEFPPMANSPHQTVSSSGSVFMPPQSPMQAPQPSRSTMLPSPSSMNFPNATNLPPISPPSTSLQSSAQATHLQDLQHQISVKTLAFQTLQREYDSLLQKLERQRTKCATLEKKFEVSDVEINSLTDEKEKLQAQVASLEGQVEELQQSRDETRRQLVANGAQYMRIMEMANRLQAQGADDKKRWEAERAELQQRIKVLEEAMVTGSERATSDADHVQSTSPSSITLGHTPGLLNASSSSTETVNVLRAEIHRLRCRTQNLEVALQTMRNESISIQEAARKLVESGGKIEKAAQGAMGG
;
A
#
# COMPACT_ATOMS: atom_id res chain seq x y z
N MET A 1 31.16 12.10 0.83
CA MET A 1 31.78 11.16 1.79
C MET A 1 31.13 11.20 3.17
N ARG A 2 31.01 12.34 3.87
CA ARG A 2 30.34 12.40 5.19
C ARG A 2 28.92 11.78 5.23
N LYS A 3 28.10 12.02 4.20
CA LYS A 3 26.76 11.41 4.09
C LYS A 3 26.82 9.88 3.96
N LEU A 4 27.76 9.34 3.17
CA LEU A 4 27.95 7.89 3.03
C LEU A 4 28.40 7.26 4.36
N ALA A 5 29.32 7.90 5.08
CA ALA A 5 29.74 7.42 6.39
C ALA A 5 28.58 7.41 7.41
N ALA A 6 27.72 8.44 7.42
CA ALA A 6 26.55 8.49 8.29
C ALA A 6 25.54 7.37 7.98
N GLU A 7 25.27 7.09 6.70
CA GLU A 7 24.39 6.00 6.26
C GLU A 7 24.95 4.62 6.64
N LEU A 8 26.27 4.44 6.59
CA LEU A 8 26.94 3.21 7.00
C LEU A 8 26.86 2.99 8.52
N VAL A 9 27.03 4.04 9.32
CA VAL A 9 26.85 3.95 10.78
C VAL A 9 25.39 3.60 11.13
N LEU A 10 24.42 4.19 10.41
CA LEU A 10 23.01 3.82 10.54
C LEU A 10 22.77 2.34 10.21
N LEU A 11 23.36 1.83 9.13
CA LEU A 11 23.29 0.42 8.76
C LEU A 11 23.83 -0.50 9.86
N ASP A 12 25.00 -0.20 10.44
CA ASP A 12 25.57 -0.98 11.55
C ASP A 12 24.68 -0.95 12.80
N SER A 13 24.11 0.21 13.14
CA SER A 13 23.16 0.30 14.25
C SER A 13 21.92 -0.59 14.03
N GLY A 14 21.42 -0.65 12.79
CA GLY A 14 20.31 -1.53 12.40
C GLY A 14 20.67 -3.01 12.53
N VAL A 15 21.85 -3.40 12.05
CA VAL A 15 22.36 -4.78 12.15
C VAL A 15 22.57 -5.19 13.61
N ARG A 16 23.08 -4.30 14.47
CA ARG A 16 23.23 -4.56 15.91
C ARG A 16 21.89 -4.76 16.61
N SER A 17 20.88 -3.96 16.26
CA SER A 17 19.52 -4.10 16.79
C SER A 17 18.93 -5.48 16.49
N ILE A 18 19.14 -5.97 15.26
CA ILE A 18 18.68 -7.30 14.83
C ILE A 18 19.44 -8.43 15.54
N SER A 19 20.75 -8.25 15.78
CA SER A 19 21.61 -9.29 16.35
C SER A 19 21.50 -9.46 17.88
N GLN A 20 20.81 -8.57 18.61
CA GLN A 20 20.70 -8.53 20.08
C GLN A 20 22.03 -8.61 20.88
N LYS A 21 23.18 -8.52 20.21
CA LYS A 21 24.51 -8.57 20.83
C LYS A 21 25.04 -7.16 21.08
N HIS A 22 24.76 -6.63 22.28
CA HIS A 22 25.39 -5.40 22.78
C HIS A 22 26.86 -5.64 23.11
N TYR A 23 27.73 -5.52 22.11
CA TYR A 23 29.16 -5.28 22.33
C TYR A 23 29.46 -3.82 22.02
N HIS A 24 30.00 -3.11 23.02
CA HIS A 24 30.54 -1.76 22.88
C HIS A 24 31.87 -1.81 22.12
N SER A 25 31.80 -1.92 20.80
CA SER A 25 32.92 -1.62 19.91
C SER A 25 32.72 -0.21 19.37
N SER A 26 33.48 0.73 19.94
CA SER A 26 33.67 2.09 19.44
C SER A 26 34.45 2.01 18.13
N ASN A 27 33.74 1.84 17.01
CA ASN A 27 34.32 2.13 15.70
C ASN A 27 34.18 3.64 15.50
N GLU A 28 35.17 4.34 16.00
CA GLU A 28 35.29 5.79 15.89
C GLU A 28 35.32 6.17 14.40
N GLN A 29 34.43 7.09 14.04
CA GLN A 29 34.31 7.62 12.69
C GLN A 29 35.66 8.25 12.31
N PRO A 30 36.34 7.79 11.24
CA PRO A 30 37.59 8.41 10.83
C PRO A 30 37.32 9.85 10.41
N ASP A 31 38.18 10.78 10.85
CA ASP A 31 37.99 12.20 10.60
C ASP A 31 38.26 12.48 9.11
N PHE A 32 37.19 12.63 8.33
CA PHE A 32 37.23 12.69 6.87
C PHE A 32 37.75 14.04 6.32
N GLU A 33 38.36 14.89 7.15
CA GLU A 33 38.94 16.16 6.70
C GLU A 33 40.33 16.01 6.06
N ASP A 34 41.05 14.91 6.32
CA ASP A 34 42.44 14.73 5.84
C ASP A 34 42.70 13.39 5.11
N VAL A 35 41.67 12.56 4.92
CA VAL A 35 41.77 11.22 4.31
C VAL A 35 41.26 11.27 2.86
N GLY A 36 42.05 10.76 1.92
CA GLY A 36 41.73 10.79 0.50
C GLY A 36 40.39 10.11 0.18
N VAL A 37 39.72 10.55 -0.89
CA VAL A 37 38.42 9.98 -1.32
C VAL A 37 38.52 8.47 -1.56
N THR A 38 39.67 7.99 -2.04
CA THR A 38 39.96 6.57 -2.27
C THR A 38 40.04 5.77 -0.97
N GLU A 39 40.71 6.28 0.05
CA GLU A 39 40.84 5.63 1.36
C GLU A 39 39.49 5.63 2.10
N SER A 40 38.73 6.71 1.95
CA SER A 40 37.37 6.82 2.49
C SER A 40 36.39 5.84 1.84
N LEU A 41 36.53 5.58 0.53
CA LEU A 41 35.75 4.57 -0.18
C LEU A 41 36.19 3.14 0.16
N GLN A 42 37.49 2.92 0.34
CA GLN A 42 38.03 1.63 0.79
C GLN A 42 37.52 1.29 2.19
N TRP A 43 37.55 2.24 3.13
CA TRP A 43 36.96 2.09 4.46
C TRP A 43 35.46 1.76 4.39
N ALA A 44 34.71 2.46 3.53
CA ALA A 44 33.29 2.19 3.33
C ALA A 44 33.03 0.76 2.80
N LEU A 45 33.85 0.29 1.85
CA LEU A 45 33.76 -1.08 1.32
C LEU A 45 34.09 -2.12 2.40
N ASP A 46 35.19 -1.92 3.13
CA ASP A 46 35.61 -2.83 4.20
C ASP A 46 34.55 -2.90 5.31
N PHE A 47 33.91 -1.76 5.63
CA PHE A 47 32.84 -1.68 6.60
C PHE A 47 31.56 -2.43 6.15
N VAL A 48 31.16 -2.28 4.88
CA VAL A 48 30.03 -3.03 4.32
C VAL A 48 30.32 -4.52 4.28
N GLN A 49 31.54 -4.92 3.90
CA GLN A 49 31.94 -6.33 3.89
C GLN A 49 31.90 -6.93 5.30
N TRP A 50 32.40 -6.20 6.29
CA TRP A 50 32.39 -6.62 7.69
C TRP A 50 30.96 -6.77 8.25
N THR A 51 30.09 -5.79 8.01
CA THR A 51 28.68 -5.86 8.44
C THR A 51 27.92 -7.00 7.75
N ASN A 52 28.20 -7.26 6.47
CA ASN A 52 27.62 -8.39 5.73
C ASN A 52 28.08 -9.75 6.30
N LEU A 53 29.36 -9.88 6.65
CA LEU A 53 29.90 -11.08 7.29
C LEU A 53 29.19 -11.35 8.64
N ARG A 54 28.96 -10.30 9.42
CA ARG A 54 28.30 -10.39 10.73
C ARG A 54 26.82 -10.77 10.64
N LEU A 55 26.11 -10.27 9.62
CA LEU A 55 24.74 -10.68 9.30
C LEU A 55 24.69 -12.17 8.92
N ARG A 56 25.65 -12.62 8.13
CA ARG A 56 25.74 -14.01 7.67
C ARG A 56 26.01 -14.97 8.84
N ASP A 57 26.94 -14.63 9.72
CA ASP A 57 27.19 -15.36 10.96
C ASP A 57 25.95 -15.44 11.88
N HIS A 58 25.07 -14.44 11.85
CA HIS A 58 23.83 -14.46 12.62
C HIS A 58 22.77 -15.36 11.98
N ILE A 59 22.66 -15.37 10.65
CA ILE A 59 21.72 -16.22 9.90
C ILE A 59 22.16 -17.70 9.99
N ASP A 60 23.46 -17.97 9.96
CA ASP A 60 24.03 -19.32 9.99
C ASP A 60 24.14 -19.90 11.42
N GLN A 61 23.86 -19.11 12.46
CA GLN A 61 23.71 -19.62 13.84
C GLN A 61 22.25 -20.02 14.10
N PRO A 62 21.90 -21.33 14.11
CA PRO A 62 20.62 -21.76 14.65
C PRO A 62 20.58 -21.41 16.13
N SER A 63 19.70 -20.49 16.50
CA SER A 63 19.43 -20.07 17.88
C SER A 63 19.31 -21.30 18.79
N PRO A 64 20.22 -21.52 19.76
CA PRO A 64 20.06 -22.57 20.74
C PRO A 64 18.92 -22.14 21.67
N ARG A 65 17.73 -22.71 21.44
CA ARG A 65 16.66 -22.74 22.44
C ARG A 65 17.26 -23.25 23.75
N SER A 66 17.12 -22.42 24.77
CA SER A 66 17.43 -22.70 26.17
C SER A 66 16.89 -24.06 26.63
N PRO A 67 17.70 -24.90 27.27
CA PRO A 67 17.22 -26.04 28.04
C PRO A 67 17.16 -25.73 29.56
N ASP A 68 16.11 -26.24 30.18
CA ASP A 68 15.94 -26.67 31.57
C ASP A 68 15.88 -25.70 32.77
N GLN A 69 14.73 -25.77 33.45
CA GLN A 69 14.50 -26.23 34.85
C GLN A 69 12.97 -26.38 35.00
N SER A 70 12.29 -27.42 35.51
CA SER A 70 12.58 -28.68 36.21
C SER A 70 11.20 -29.35 36.53
N PRO A 71 11.11 -30.57 37.12
CA PRO A 71 10.10 -31.57 36.75
C PRO A 71 9.05 -31.90 37.84
N SER A 72 7.82 -32.26 37.43
CA SER A 72 6.96 -33.18 38.20
C SER A 72 5.71 -33.66 37.44
N GLN A 73 5.60 -35.00 37.41
CA GLN A 73 4.40 -35.86 37.35
C GLN A 73 3.88 -36.46 36.03
N PRO A 74 3.58 -37.78 36.02
CA PRO A 74 3.09 -38.53 34.86
C PRO A 74 1.56 -38.65 34.86
N GLY A 75 0.97 -38.70 33.65
CA GLY A 75 -0.44 -39.02 33.46
C GLY A 75 -0.76 -39.18 31.98
N SER A 76 -0.87 -40.44 31.56
CA SER A 76 -1.25 -40.94 30.23
C SER A 76 -2.37 -40.16 29.50
N SER A 77 -2.28 -40.07 28.17
CA SER A 77 -3.19 -40.79 27.25
C SER A 77 -2.90 -40.50 25.77
N THR A 78 -2.56 -41.56 25.01
CA THR A 78 -3.05 -41.93 23.65
C THR A 78 -3.21 -40.82 22.57
N MET A 79 -2.66 -40.87 21.35
CA MET A 79 -2.60 -41.97 20.41
C MET A 79 -1.48 -41.81 19.38
N ARG A 80 -1.04 -42.98 18.91
CA ARG A 80 -0.03 -43.33 17.92
C ARG A 80 -0.61 -43.29 16.48
N ARG A 81 0.15 -42.77 15.50
CA ARG A 81 0.23 -43.18 14.06
C ARG A 81 0.84 -42.00 13.25
N GLY A 82 1.96 -42.09 12.52
CA GLY A 82 2.87 -43.20 12.22
C GLY A 82 4.27 -42.71 11.77
N GLN A 83 5.26 -43.56 12.06
CA GLN A 83 6.56 -43.74 11.40
C GLN A 83 6.41 -43.91 9.87
N GLN A 84 7.39 -43.82 8.97
CA GLN A 84 8.83 -43.49 8.92
C GLN A 84 9.22 -43.58 7.41
N HIS A 85 10.43 -43.10 7.09
CA HIS A 85 11.35 -43.69 6.10
C HIS A 85 11.19 -43.30 4.62
N LEU A 86 12.16 -42.54 4.08
CA LEU A 86 13.23 -43.10 3.23
C LEU A 86 14.21 -41.97 2.84
N GLU A 87 15.39 -41.94 3.48
CA GLU A 87 16.60 -41.41 2.86
C GLU A 87 16.93 -42.30 1.65
N GLN A 88 17.18 -41.69 0.49
CA GLN A 88 18.13 -42.27 -0.45
C GLN A 88 18.94 -41.17 -1.12
N ARG A 89 20.23 -41.27 -0.85
CA ARG A 89 21.36 -40.50 -1.31
C ARG A 89 21.77 -40.96 -2.71
N ASP A 90 22.66 -40.16 -3.29
CA ASP A 90 23.47 -40.38 -4.50
C ASP A 90 22.76 -39.92 -5.77
N GLY A 91 23.23 -38.93 -6.53
CA GLY A 91 24.59 -38.43 -6.70
C GLY A 91 24.78 -38.32 -8.21
N GLN A 92 24.98 -37.11 -8.74
CA GLN A 92 25.75 -36.82 -9.96
C GLN A 92 25.59 -35.35 -10.39
N SER A 93 26.73 -34.70 -10.57
CA SER A 93 26.97 -33.56 -11.45
C SER A 93 28.18 -33.95 -12.32
N PRO A 94 28.56 -33.23 -13.39
CA PRO A 94 27.83 -32.46 -14.40
C PRO A 94 28.28 -32.89 -15.84
N PRO A 95 28.16 -32.04 -16.89
CA PRO A 95 29.40 -31.35 -17.26
C PRO A 95 29.25 -29.90 -17.80
N SER A 96 30.39 -29.24 -17.69
CA SER A 96 30.82 -27.90 -18.08
C SER A 96 30.52 -27.49 -19.54
N ARG A 97 30.28 -26.18 -19.73
CA ARG A 97 30.90 -25.41 -20.82
C ARG A 97 31.55 -24.13 -20.25
N GLN A 98 32.82 -23.97 -20.58
CA GLN A 98 33.67 -22.81 -20.35
C GLN A 98 33.74 -21.92 -21.62
N TYR A 99 34.36 -20.75 -21.42
CA TYR A 99 34.97 -19.80 -22.37
C TYR A 99 34.02 -18.71 -22.93
N SER A 100 34.36 -17.42 -22.97
CA SER A 100 35.57 -16.65 -22.64
C SER A 100 35.22 -15.17 -22.51
N GLY A 101 35.97 -14.43 -21.70
CA GLY A 101 35.96 -12.97 -21.71
C GLY A 101 36.73 -12.38 -22.89
N ILE A 102 36.40 -11.13 -23.24
CA ILE A 102 37.24 -10.21 -24.02
C ILE A 102 37.09 -8.80 -23.41
N GLN A 103 38.22 -8.23 -23.01
CA GLN A 103 38.44 -6.82 -22.66
C GLN A 103 38.79 -5.97 -23.91
N HIS A 104 38.79 -4.64 -23.72
CA HIS A 104 39.06 -3.51 -24.65
C HIS A 104 37.81 -2.94 -25.34
N GLY A 105 37.54 -1.64 -25.42
CA GLY A 105 38.23 -0.43 -24.98
C GLY A 105 37.74 0.77 -25.82
N PHE A 106 37.68 1.96 -25.19
CA PHE A 106 37.83 3.31 -25.78
C PHE A 106 36.68 4.08 -26.50
N THR A 107 36.29 5.19 -25.82
CA THR A 107 36.17 6.62 -26.24
C THR A 107 34.98 7.24 -27.01
N GLY A 108 34.59 8.45 -26.51
CA GLY A 108 34.02 9.61 -27.23
C GLY A 108 32.51 9.78 -27.02
N PHE A 109 31.95 10.86 -26.47
CA PHE A 109 32.21 12.28 -26.74
C PHE A 109 31.87 13.20 -25.55
N ALA A 110 32.54 14.35 -25.54
CA ALA A 110 32.42 15.45 -24.60
C ALA A 110 31.49 16.58 -25.11
N HIS A 111 30.74 17.21 -24.18
CA HIS A 111 30.30 18.63 -24.03
C HIS A 111 29.57 19.35 -25.22
N PRO A 112 28.80 20.48 -25.05
CA PRO A 112 28.88 21.47 -23.96
C PRO A 112 27.56 22.17 -23.47
N ALA A 113 27.72 22.89 -22.34
CA ALA A 113 27.29 24.25 -21.96
C ALA A 113 25.86 24.80 -22.24
N MET A 114 25.28 25.44 -21.20
CA MET A 114 25.07 26.90 -21.08
C MET A 114 23.94 27.23 -20.07
N ALA A 115 24.26 28.08 -19.09
CA ALA A 115 23.27 28.95 -18.43
C ALA A 115 22.79 30.03 -19.44
N PRO A 116 21.69 30.77 -19.19
CA PRO A 116 21.86 31.95 -18.33
C PRO A 116 20.62 32.35 -17.49
N ASP A 117 20.94 33.33 -16.66
CA ASP A 117 20.17 34.12 -15.70
C ASP A 117 19.24 35.16 -16.37
N ASP A 118 18.35 35.70 -15.53
CA ASP A 118 17.72 37.04 -15.55
C ASP A 118 16.79 37.51 -16.70
N SER A 119 15.55 37.86 -16.32
CA SER A 119 14.80 38.98 -16.92
C SER A 119 13.64 39.44 -16.03
N ARG A 120 13.90 40.52 -15.27
CA ARG A 120 12.89 41.47 -14.77
C ARG A 120 12.64 42.55 -15.85
N ARG A 121 11.38 42.82 -16.23
CA ARG A 121 10.77 44.18 -16.38
C ARG A 121 9.43 44.22 -17.15
N ASN A 122 8.65 45.25 -16.82
CA ASN A 122 7.36 45.76 -17.37
C ASN A 122 6.12 45.14 -16.71
N LEU A 123 5.31 45.80 -15.86
CA LEU A 123 4.98 47.21 -15.57
C LEU A 123 4.24 47.97 -16.71
N TYR A 124 2.89 47.97 -16.65
CA TYR A 124 1.91 49.08 -16.83
C TYR A 124 0.52 48.45 -17.03
N GLY A 125 -0.43 48.56 -16.08
CA GLY A 125 -1.52 49.57 -16.05
C GLY A 125 -2.81 48.95 -16.62
N SER A 126 -4.04 49.09 -16.12
CA SER A 126 -4.69 50.06 -15.22
C SER A 126 -6.11 49.52 -14.88
N GLU A 127 -6.60 49.74 -13.64
CA GLU A 127 -7.93 50.30 -13.26
C GLU A 127 -9.25 49.62 -13.72
N PHE A 128 -10.35 49.38 -12.95
CA PHE A 128 -10.83 49.54 -11.56
C PHE A 128 -12.10 48.63 -11.35
N PRO A 129 -12.61 48.40 -10.10
CA PRO A 129 -13.68 47.47 -9.65
C PRO A 129 -15.08 48.18 -9.52
N PRO A 130 -16.15 47.78 -8.73
CA PRO A 130 -16.33 46.76 -7.68
C PRO A 130 -17.74 46.07 -7.54
N MET A 131 -17.92 45.34 -6.42
CA MET A 131 -19.14 44.84 -5.72
C MET A 131 -19.30 43.31 -5.72
N ALA A 132 -19.61 42.61 -4.63
CA ALA A 132 -19.79 42.89 -3.20
C ALA A 132 -19.88 41.52 -2.45
N ASN A 133 -19.76 41.56 -1.11
CA ASN A 133 -20.15 40.54 -0.10
C ASN A 133 -19.07 39.53 0.40
N SER A 134 -18.22 40.00 1.33
CA SER A 134 -18.13 39.67 2.79
C SER A 134 -18.64 38.31 3.32
N PRO A 135 -18.28 37.88 4.56
CA PRO A 135 -16.95 37.70 5.17
C PRO A 135 -16.84 36.34 5.91
N HIS A 136 -15.64 35.76 6.06
CA HIS A 136 -15.26 35.09 7.31
C HIS A 136 -13.75 35.01 7.44
N GLN A 137 -13.21 35.88 8.30
CA GLN A 137 -11.97 35.61 9.00
C GLN A 137 -12.25 34.54 10.06
N THR A 138 -11.35 33.58 10.26
CA THR A 138 -10.40 33.60 11.38
C THR A 138 -9.76 32.22 11.57
N VAL A 139 -8.44 32.25 11.73
CA VAL A 139 -7.59 31.36 12.53
C VAL A 139 -7.53 29.86 12.19
N SER A 140 -6.58 29.53 11.31
CA SER A 140 -5.75 28.34 11.47
C SER A 140 -4.88 28.49 12.72
N SER A 141 -5.10 27.64 13.72
CA SER A 141 -4.09 27.27 14.73
C SER A 141 -4.54 25.98 15.41
N SER A 142 -3.87 24.86 15.13
CA SER A 142 -3.92 23.69 16.00
C SER A 142 -2.48 23.35 16.36
N GLY A 143 -1.97 24.14 17.30
CA GLY A 143 -0.76 23.83 18.04
C GLY A 143 -1.01 22.62 18.91
N SER A 144 -0.22 21.58 18.66
CA SER A 144 0.11 20.50 19.58
C SER A 144 0.26 21.01 21.01
N VAL A 145 -0.59 20.49 21.92
CA VAL A 145 -0.33 20.54 23.35
C VAL A 145 -0.44 19.11 23.88
N PHE A 146 0.70 18.42 23.92
CA PHE A 146 0.87 17.25 24.77
C PHE A 146 0.65 17.69 26.23
N MET A 147 -0.45 17.25 26.84
CA MET A 147 -0.62 17.28 28.29
C MET A 147 -0.21 15.91 28.85
N PRO A 148 0.64 15.85 29.89
CA PRO A 148 0.93 14.60 30.58
C PRO A 148 -0.28 14.17 31.42
N PRO A 149 -0.60 12.86 31.51
CA PRO A 149 -1.67 12.40 32.38
C PRO A 149 -1.27 12.67 33.85
N GLN A 150 -2.14 13.42 34.53
CA GLN A 150 -2.05 13.65 35.97
C GLN A 150 -2.20 12.34 36.74
N SER A 151 -1.33 12.17 37.73
CA SER A 151 -1.33 11.12 38.74
C SER A 151 -2.70 10.99 39.43
N PRO A 152 -3.24 9.78 39.66
CA PRO A 152 -4.39 9.62 40.53
C PRO A 152 -3.92 9.74 41.98
N MET A 153 -4.14 10.92 42.58
CA MET A 153 -4.24 11.03 44.03
C MET A 153 -5.63 10.58 44.48
N GLN A 154 -5.62 9.80 45.57
CA GLN A 154 -6.72 9.57 46.53
C GLN A 154 -7.89 8.69 46.07
N ALA A 155 -7.73 7.38 46.34
CA ALA A 155 -8.86 6.55 46.72
C ALA A 155 -9.16 6.70 48.23
N PRO A 156 -10.44 6.81 48.65
CA PRO A 156 -10.81 6.87 50.07
C PRO A 156 -10.43 5.59 50.80
N GLN A 157 -9.68 5.76 51.89
CA GLN A 157 -9.36 4.70 52.84
C GLN A 157 -10.66 4.12 53.43
N PRO A 158 -10.88 2.80 53.43
CA PRO A 158 -11.86 2.22 54.33
C PRO A 158 -11.29 2.28 55.75
N SER A 159 -11.83 3.19 56.55
CA SER A 159 -11.66 3.27 58.00
C SER A 159 -11.94 1.90 58.63
N ARG A 160 -10.90 1.09 58.83
CA ARG A 160 -10.98 -0.11 59.66
C ARG A 160 -10.44 0.22 61.04
N SER A 161 -11.38 0.27 61.98
CA SER A 161 -11.20 0.28 63.42
C SER A 161 -10.09 -0.67 63.86
N THR A 162 -8.92 -0.11 64.15
CA THR A 162 -7.97 -0.70 65.09
C THR A 162 -8.28 -0.09 66.45
N MET A 163 -8.64 -0.94 67.40
CA MET A 163 -8.49 -0.85 68.87
C MET A 163 -9.64 -1.65 69.51
N LEU A 164 -9.46 -2.98 69.56
CA LEU A 164 -10.13 -3.78 70.59
C LEU A 164 -9.02 -4.36 71.48
N PRO A 165 -9.14 -4.21 72.82
CA PRO A 165 -8.13 -4.67 73.75
C PRO A 165 -8.08 -6.20 73.81
N SER A 166 -6.88 -6.72 74.04
CA SER A 166 -6.59 -8.13 74.28
C SER A 166 -7.54 -8.73 75.34
N PRO A 167 -8.03 -9.98 75.15
CA PRO A 167 -8.78 -10.66 76.20
C PRO A 167 -7.87 -10.92 77.40
N SER A 168 -8.33 -10.47 78.56
CA SER A 168 -7.73 -10.67 79.87
C SER A 168 -7.24 -12.11 80.06
N SER A 169 -5.94 -12.24 80.35
CA SER A 169 -5.39 -13.45 80.95
C SER A 169 -6.05 -13.63 82.32
N MET A 170 -6.92 -14.63 82.45
CA MET A 170 -7.46 -15.06 83.73
C MET A 170 -6.32 -15.76 84.49
N ASN A 171 -5.61 -14.97 85.29
CA ASN A 171 -4.57 -15.41 86.20
C ASN A 171 -5.25 -16.22 87.32
N PHE A 172 -5.08 -17.55 87.31
CA PHE A 172 -5.46 -18.38 88.46
C PHE A 172 -4.32 -18.27 89.50
N PRO A 173 -4.55 -17.69 90.70
CA PRO A 173 -3.57 -17.82 91.77
C PRO A 173 -3.63 -19.25 92.30
N ASN A 174 -2.60 -20.04 92.00
CA ASN A 174 -2.40 -21.34 92.62
C ASN A 174 -1.59 -21.16 93.92
N ALA A 175 -2.19 -21.63 95.02
CA ALA A 175 -1.63 -21.98 96.33
C ALA A 175 -1.08 -20.87 97.26
N THR A 176 -1.62 -20.79 98.49
CA THR A 176 -0.95 -21.23 99.73
C THR A 176 -1.91 -21.25 100.94
N ASN A 177 -2.06 -22.44 101.55
CA ASN A 177 -2.43 -22.78 102.94
C ASN A 177 -3.77 -22.31 103.57
N LEU A 178 -4.77 -23.22 103.59
CA LEU A 178 -5.65 -23.44 104.75
C LEU A 178 -5.95 -24.96 104.89
N PRO A 179 -5.99 -25.52 106.11
CA PRO A 179 -6.30 -26.94 106.33
C PRO A 179 -7.80 -27.21 106.17
N PRO A 180 -8.22 -28.43 105.76
CA PRO A 180 -9.62 -28.73 105.53
C PRO A 180 -10.33 -29.05 106.85
N ILE A 181 -11.45 -28.36 107.08
CA ILE A 181 -12.45 -28.76 108.08
C ILE A 181 -13.40 -29.75 107.38
N SER A 182 -13.38 -31.00 107.83
CA SER A 182 -14.21 -32.10 107.32
C SER A 182 -15.71 -31.84 107.49
N PRO A 183 -16.53 -32.37 106.57
CA PRO A 183 -17.73 -33.11 106.98
C PRO A 183 -17.83 -34.48 106.26
N PRO A 184 -18.74 -35.38 106.68
CA PRO A 184 -18.47 -36.82 106.76
C PRO A 184 -18.68 -37.58 105.44
N SER A 185 -17.77 -38.54 105.22
CA SER A 185 -18.01 -39.90 104.68
C SER A 185 -19.09 -40.12 103.60
N THR A 186 -18.76 -39.78 102.36
CA THR A 186 -19.10 -40.55 101.13
C THR A 186 -17.92 -40.51 100.15
N SER A 187 -16.72 -40.88 100.64
CA SER A 187 -15.42 -40.60 100.02
C SER A 187 -15.07 -41.37 98.74
N LEU A 188 -15.95 -42.22 98.21
CA LEU A 188 -15.74 -42.92 96.93
C LEU A 188 -16.62 -42.39 95.77
N GLN A 189 -17.70 -41.65 96.06
CA GLN A 189 -18.58 -41.08 95.02
C GLN A 189 -18.14 -39.68 94.58
N SER A 190 -17.48 -38.91 95.46
CA SER A 190 -17.06 -37.54 95.17
C SER A 190 -15.90 -37.45 94.16
N SER A 191 -14.95 -38.40 94.17
CA SER A 191 -13.82 -38.42 93.23
C SER A 191 -14.27 -38.70 91.79
N ALA A 192 -15.17 -39.68 91.61
CA ALA A 192 -15.74 -40.00 90.30
C ALA A 192 -16.55 -38.82 89.73
N GLN A 193 -17.33 -38.12 90.56
CA GLN A 193 -18.05 -36.92 90.13
C GLN A 193 -17.12 -35.75 89.79
N ALA A 194 -16.03 -35.57 90.53
CA ALA A 194 -15.04 -34.53 90.24
C ALA A 194 -14.29 -34.79 88.92
N THR A 195 -13.90 -36.05 88.64
CA THR A 195 -13.28 -36.42 87.35
C THR A 195 -14.23 -36.18 86.18
N HIS A 196 -15.51 -36.53 86.30
CA HIS A 196 -16.50 -36.28 85.26
C HIS A 196 -16.71 -34.78 85.00
N LEU A 197 -16.73 -33.94 86.04
CA LEU A 197 -16.82 -32.49 85.88
C LEU A 197 -15.58 -31.92 85.17
N GLN A 198 -14.38 -32.41 85.52
CA GLN A 198 -13.14 -32.02 84.87
C GLN A 198 -13.13 -32.42 83.38
N ASP A 199 -13.63 -33.61 83.05
CA ASP A 199 -13.75 -34.06 81.66
C ASP A 199 -14.74 -33.20 80.86
N LEU A 200 -15.90 -32.84 81.44
CA LEU A 200 -16.83 -31.91 80.82
C LEU A 200 -16.21 -30.52 80.60
N GLN A 201 -15.46 -29.99 81.57
CA GLN A 201 -14.74 -28.72 81.42
C GLN A 201 -13.68 -28.80 80.31
N HIS A 202 -12.94 -29.90 80.25
CA HIS A 202 -11.98 -30.16 79.19
C HIS A 202 -12.69 -30.24 77.82
N GLN A 203 -13.79 -30.98 77.73
CA GLN A 203 -14.57 -31.10 76.50
C GLN A 203 -15.13 -29.76 76.02
N ILE A 204 -15.63 -28.93 76.94
CA ILE A 204 -16.07 -27.56 76.64
C ILE A 204 -14.88 -26.74 76.11
N SER A 205 -13.72 -26.78 76.79
CA SER A 205 -12.52 -26.05 76.36
C SER A 205 -12.06 -26.45 74.97
N VAL A 206 -11.98 -27.76 74.69
CA VAL A 206 -11.59 -28.30 73.37
C VAL A 206 -12.59 -27.87 72.30
N LYS A 207 -13.90 -27.99 72.56
CA LYS A 207 -14.95 -27.55 71.61
C LYS A 207 -14.89 -26.05 71.37
N THR A 208 -14.67 -25.23 72.40
CA THR A 208 -14.51 -23.79 72.28
C THR A 208 -13.29 -23.43 71.42
N LEU A 209 -12.16 -24.09 71.62
CA LEU A 209 -10.96 -23.87 70.81
C LEU A 209 -11.17 -24.27 69.35
N ALA A 210 -11.82 -25.41 69.11
CA ALA A 210 -12.16 -25.88 67.77
C ALA A 210 -13.10 -24.90 67.06
N PHE A 211 -14.13 -24.41 67.76
CA PHE A 211 -15.05 -23.40 67.22
C PHE A 211 -14.34 -22.09 66.88
N GLN A 212 -13.49 -21.57 67.77
CA GLN A 212 -12.69 -20.37 67.49
C GLN A 212 -11.75 -20.56 66.30
N THR A 213 -11.20 -21.76 66.15
CA THR A 213 -10.33 -22.09 65.02
C THR A 213 -11.12 -22.13 63.71
N LEU A 214 -12.28 -22.77 63.70
CA LEU A 214 -13.17 -22.77 62.54
C LEU A 214 -13.63 -21.37 62.16
N GLN A 215 -13.94 -20.53 63.15
CA GLN A 215 -14.31 -19.12 62.92
C GLN A 215 -13.17 -18.34 62.26
N ARG A 216 -11.92 -18.49 62.73
CA ARG A 216 -10.74 -17.89 62.10
C ARG A 216 -10.52 -18.38 60.67
N GLU A 217 -10.70 -19.67 60.41
CA GLU A 217 -10.60 -20.23 59.05
C GLU A 217 -11.70 -19.70 58.13
N TYR A 218 -12.93 -19.55 58.64
CA TYR A 218 -14.04 -18.94 57.90
C TYR A 218 -13.74 -17.49 57.52
N ASP A 219 -13.27 -16.67 58.46
CA ASP A 219 -12.90 -15.26 58.21
C ASP A 219 -11.73 -15.17 57.21
N SER A 220 -10.75 -16.06 57.32
CA SER A 220 -9.63 -16.21 56.39
C SER A 220 -10.12 -16.55 54.98
N LEU A 221 -11.05 -17.50 54.85
CA LEU A 221 -11.64 -17.88 53.57
C LEU A 221 -12.47 -16.76 52.97
N LEU A 222 -13.25 -16.04 53.79
CA LEU A 222 -14.03 -14.89 53.35
C LEU A 222 -13.12 -13.77 52.81
N GLN A 223 -11.98 -13.51 53.47
CA GLN A 223 -11.00 -12.56 52.97
C GLN A 223 -10.35 -13.02 51.64
N LYS A 224 -10.04 -14.31 51.51
CA LYS A 224 -9.50 -14.87 50.25
C LYS A 224 -10.51 -14.74 49.11
N LEU A 225 -11.79 -15.02 49.36
CA LEU A 225 -12.88 -14.86 48.40
C LEU A 225 -13.01 -13.40 47.95
N GLU A 226 -12.97 -12.45 48.90
CA GLU A 226 -13.09 -11.04 48.58
C GLU A 226 -11.92 -10.55 47.71
N ARG A 227 -10.69 -10.95 48.04
CA ARG A 227 -9.51 -10.67 47.20
C ARG A 227 -9.65 -11.26 45.79
N GLN A 228 -10.21 -12.47 45.67
CA GLN A 228 -10.45 -13.10 44.37
C GLN A 228 -11.49 -12.31 43.56
N ARG A 229 -12.59 -11.86 44.19
CA ARG A 229 -13.58 -10.99 43.53
C ARG A 229 -12.96 -9.71 43.01
N THR A 230 -12.13 -9.03 43.80
CA THR A 230 -11.42 -7.83 43.34
C THR A 230 -10.49 -8.13 42.16
N LYS A 231 -9.77 -9.26 42.18
CA LYS A 231 -8.92 -9.69 41.07
C LYS A 231 -9.72 -9.93 39.80
N CYS A 232 -10.84 -10.65 39.88
CA CYS A 232 -11.73 -10.90 38.75
C CYS A 232 -12.26 -9.59 38.17
N ALA A 233 -12.80 -8.69 39.01
CA ALA A 233 -13.29 -7.38 38.55
C ALA A 233 -12.19 -6.51 37.91
N THR A 234 -10.94 -6.63 38.37
CA THR A 234 -9.81 -5.92 37.77
C THR A 234 -9.43 -6.49 36.41
N LEU A 235 -9.44 -7.82 36.26
CA LEU A 235 -9.17 -8.47 35.00
C LEU A 235 -10.25 -8.17 33.97
N GLU A 236 -11.52 -8.21 34.37
CA GLU A 236 -12.66 -7.85 33.52
C GLU A 236 -12.51 -6.43 32.94
N LYS A 237 -12.22 -5.44 33.78
CA LYS A 237 -11.93 -4.07 33.32
C LYS A 237 -10.71 -3.97 32.39
N LYS A 238 -9.68 -4.78 32.63
CA LYS A 238 -8.51 -4.82 31.73
C LYS A 238 -8.88 -5.39 30.37
N PHE A 239 -9.71 -6.42 30.32
CA PHE A 239 -10.23 -6.97 29.07
C PHE A 239 -11.10 -5.96 28.33
N GLU A 240 -12.00 -5.25 29.02
CA GLU A 240 -12.81 -4.18 28.41
C GLU A 240 -11.94 -3.10 27.75
N VAL A 241 -10.92 -2.60 28.46
CA VAL A 241 -10.00 -1.59 27.91
C VAL A 241 -9.19 -2.16 26.74
N SER A 242 -8.72 -3.40 26.86
CA SER A 242 -7.98 -4.08 25.78
C SER A 242 -8.84 -4.28 24.54
N ASP A 243 -10.12 -4.62 24.70
CA ASP A 243 -11.05 -4.82 23.58
C ASP A 243 -11.31 -3.50 22.85
N VAL A 244 -11.47 -2.40 23.60
CA VAL A 244 -11.59 -1.06 23.01
C VAL A 244 -10.33 -0.67 22.24
N GLU A 245 -9.14 -0.94 22.79
CA GLU A 245 -7.87 -0.67 22.11
C GLU A 245 -7.70 -1.51 20.84
N ILE A 246 -8.02 -2.80 20.90
CA ILE A 246 -8.00 -3.70 19.73
C ILE A 246 -8.91 -3.17 18.64
N ASN A 247 -10.14 -2.76 18.97
CA ASN A 247 -11.08 -2.20 18.00
C ASN A 247 -10.53 -0.90 17.41
N SER A 248 -10.02 0.02 18.24
CA SER A 248 -9.44 1.28 17.77
C SER A 248 -8.26 1.07 16.82
N LEU A 249 -7.35 0.15 17.16
CA LEU A 249 -6.19 -0.18 16.31
C LEU A 249 -6.62 -0.90 15.02
N THR A 250 -7.69 -1.69 15.08
CA THR A 250 -8.26 -2.34 13.90
C THR A 250 -8.86 -1.31 12.94
N ASP A 251 -9.65 -0.37 13.45
CA ASP A 251 -10.23 0.72 12.65
C ASP A 251 -9.15 1.59 12.00
N GLU A 252 -8.09 1.93 12.75
CA GLU A 252 -6.95 2.68 12.21
C GLU A 252 -6.20 1.91 11.12
N LYS A 253 -5.98 0.60 11.34
CA LYS A 253 -5.38 -0.28 10.32
C LYS A 253 -6.22 -0.32 9.06
N GLU A 254 -7.53 -0.50 9.17
CA GLU A 254 -8.44 -0.53 8.02
C GLU A 254 -8.42 0.80 7.25
N LYS A 255 -8.40 1.93 7.97
CA LYS A 255 -8.27 3.27 7.37
C LYS A 255 -6.95 3.45 6.63
N LEU A 256 -5.83 3.05 7.24
CA LEU A 256 -4.51 3.14 6.60
C LEU A 256 -4.44 2.21 5.38
N GLN A 257 -4.99 1.01 5.46
CA GLN A 257 -5.04 0.08 4.34
C GLN A 257 -5.88 0.63 3.18
N ALA A 258 -7.01 1.28 3.45
CA ALA A 258 -7.81 1.96 2.44
C ALA A 258 -7.06 3.13 1.80
N GLN A 259 -6.28 3.89 2.58
CA GLN A 259 -5.44 4.97 2.06
C GLN A 259 -4.33 4.43 1.14
N VAL A 260 -3.67 3.35 1.53
CA VAL A 260 -2.65 2.68 0.69
C VAL A 260 -3.26 2.22 -0.64
N ALA A 261 -4.40 1.52 -0.60
CA ALA A 261 -5.08 1.07 -1.80
C ALA A 261 -5.49 2.23 -2.73
N SER A 262 -5.91 3.37 -2.16
CA SER A 262 -6.23 4.57 -2.93
C SER A 262 -4.99 5.18 -3.60
N LEU A 263 -3.87 5.24 -2.89
CA LEU A 263 -2.61 5.75 -3.45
C LEU A 263 -2.04 4.83 -4.52
N GLU A 264 -2.10 3.51 -4.32
CA GLU A 264 -1.73 2.52 -5.33
C GLU A 264 -2.57 2.69 -6.61
N GLY A 265 -3.88 2.90 -6.47
CA GLY A 265 -4.77 3.21 -7.59
C GLY A 265 -4.36 4.48 -8.34
N GLN A 266 -4.05 5.56 -7.63
CA GLN A 266 -3.60 6.81 -8.25
C GLN A 266 -2.26 6.65 -9.00
N VAL A 267 -1.33 5.86 -8.46
CA VAL A 267 -0.05 5.57 -9.14
C VAL A 267 -0.29 4.81 -10.44
N GLU A 268 -1.17 3.80 -10.42
CA GLU A 268 -1.52 3.02 -11.61
C GLU A 268 -2.19 3.90 -12.67
N GLU A 269 -3.14 4.76 -12.28
CA GLU A 269 -3.79 5.72 -13.19
C GLU A 269 -2.79 6.70 -13.82
N LEU A 270 -1.88 7.26 -13.02
CA LEU A 270 -0.82 8.14 -13.52
C LEU A 270 0.14 7.42 -14.47
N GLN A 271 0.48 6.16 -14.17
CA GLN A 271 1.30 5.33 -15.04
C GLN A 271 0.60 5.08 -16.38
N GLN A 272 -0.68 4.72 -16.36
CA GLN A 272 -1.48 4.52 -17.58
C GLN A 272 -1.61 5.82 -18.39
N SER A 273 -1.84 6.95 -17.72
CA SER A 273 -1.91 8.27 -18.36
C SER A 273 -0.60 8.66 -19.05
N ARG A 274 0.54 8.44 -18.38
CA ARG A 274 1.87 8.64 -18.96
C ARG A 274 2.10 7.74 -20.18
N ASP A 275 1.76 6.47 -20.07
CA ASP A 275 1.98 5.49 -21.13
C ASP A 275 1.05 5.74 -22.33
N GLU A 276 -0.16 6.22 -22.10
CA GLU A 276 -1.07 6.72 -23.13
C GLU A 276 -0.48 7.96 -23.84
N THR A 277 -0.01 8.95 -23.09
CA THR A 277 0.64 10.15 -23.65
C THR A 277 1.85 9.78 -24.51
N ARG A 278 2.66 8.83 -24.05
CA ARG A 278 3.81 8.32 -24.81
C ARG A 278 3.37 7.62 -26.10
N ARG A 279 2.32 6.79 -26.05
CA ARG A 279 1.74 6.15 -27.24
C ARG A 279 1.24 7.17 -28.24
N GLN A 280 0.55 8.22 -27.78
CA GLN A 280 0.06 9.31 -28.63
C GLN A 280 1.21 10.09 -29.27
N LEU A 281 2.27 10.39 -28.52
CA LEU A 281 3.46 11.08 -29.06
C LEU A 281 4.12 10.27 -30.18
N VAL A 282 4.28 8.96 -29.98
CA VAL A 282 4.84 8.06 -31.01
C VAL A 282 3.95 8.01 -32.25
N ALA A 283 2.62 7.89 -32.06
CA ALA A 283 1.67 7.87 -33.17
C ALA A 283 1.66 9.20 -33.95
N ASN A 284 1.69 10.33 -33.25
CA ASN A 284 1.76 11.66 -33.87
C ASN A 284 3.09 11.85 -34.60
N GLY A 285 4.22 11.49 -33.99
CA GLY A 285 5.53 11.53 -34.65
C GLY A 285 5.56 10.71 -35.94
N ALA A 286 4.97 9.51 -35.94
CA ALA A 286 4.86 8.69 -37.15
C ALA A 286 3.96 9.33 -38.23
N GLN A 287 2.88 10.00 -37.83
CA GLN A 287 2.02 10.75 -38.76
C GLN A 287 2.76 11.96 -39.35
N TYR A 288 3.50 12.71 -38.54
CA TYR A 288 4.29 13.86 -38.98
C TYR A 288 5.37 13.45 -40.00
N MET A 289 6.08 12.35 -39.73
CA MET A 289 7.06 11.80 -40.67
C MET A 289 6.45 11.46 -42.03
N ARG A 290 5.26 10.83 -42.05
CA ARG A 290 4.54 10.53 -43.31
C ARG A 290 4.15 11.80 -44.06
N ILE A 291 3.64 12.82 -43.36
CA ILE A 291 3.29 14.10 -43.98
C ILE A 291 4.52 14.75 -44.60
N MET A 292 5.65 14.73 -43.89
CA MET A 292 6.91 15.29 -44.36
C MET A 292 7.43 14.55 -45.60
N GLU A 293 7.36 13.22 -45.62
CA GLU A 293 7.70 12.40 -46.80
C GLU A 293 6.80 12.73 -48.01
N MET A 294 5.48 12.86 -47.79
CA MET A 294 4.54 13.25 -48.84
C MET A 294 4.80 14.66 -49.36
N ALA A 295 5.12 15.62 -48.48
CA ALA A 295 5.46 16.98 -48.85
C ALA A 295 6.75 17.02 -49.70
N ASN A 296 7.79 16.26 -49.30
CA ASN A 296 9.03 16.16 -50.06
C ASN A 296 8.79 15.53 -51.44
N ARG A 297 7.94 14.50 -51.54
CA ARG A 297 7.55 13.90 -52.82
C ARG A 297 6.80 14.90 -53.71
N LEU A 298 5.87 15.68 -53.16
CA LEU A 298 5.15 16.72 -53.90
C LEU A 298 6.10 17.82 -54.39
N GLN A 299 7.07 18.23 -53.58
CA GLN A 299 8.08 19.21 -53.96
C GLN A 299 8.96 18.70 -55.11
N ALA A 300 9.41 17.45 -55.04
CA ALA A 300 10.18 16.82 -56.11
C ALA A 300 9.37 16.75 -57.41
N GLN A 301 8.09 16.33 -57.32
CA GLN A 301 7.19 16.30 -58.47
C GLN A 301 6.98 17.70 -59.08
N GLY A 302 6.78 18.73 -58.24
CA GLY A 302 6.63 20.11 -58.73
C GLY A 302 7.89 20.65 -59.43
N ALA A 303 9.08 20.24 -58.99
CA ALA A 303 10.33 20.59 -59.66
C ALA A 303 10.46 19.91 -61.03
N ASP A 304 10.05 18.64 -61.14
CA ASP A 304 10.06 17.89 -62.40
C ASP A 304 9.00 18.44 -63.38
N ASP A 305 7.80 18.76 -62.91
CA ASP A 305 6.74 19.37 -63.73
C ASP A 305 7.16 20.75 -64.25
N LYS A 306 7.84 21.56 -63.42
CA LYS A 306 8.42 22.83 -63.85
C LYS A 306 9.46 22.64 -64.96
N LYS A 307 10.37 21.65 -64.83
CA LYS A 307 11.35 21.34 -65.88
C LYS A 307 10.69 20.90 -67.18
N ARG A 308 9.64 20.09 -67.10
CA ARG A 308 8.85 19.68 -68.28
C ARG A 308 8.22 20.88 -68.97
N TRP A 309 7.59 21.77 -68.19
CA TRP A 309 6.99 22.99 -68.71
C TRP A 309 8.03 23.93 -69.35
N GLU A 310 9.21 24.09 -68.73
CA GLU A 310 10.31 24.88 -69.29
C GLU A 310 10.83 24.29 -70.61
N ALA A 311 10.92 22.96 -70.71
CA ALA A 311 11.31 22.28 -71.94
C ALA A 311 10.27 22.47 -73.06
N GLU A 312 8.98 22.27 -72.77
CA GLU A 312 7.88 22.51 -73.72
C GLU A 312 7.84 23.97 -74.17
N ARG A 313 8.04 24.92 -73.25
CA ARG A 313 8.11 26.34 -73.56
C ARG A 313 9.29 26.65 -74.49
N ALA A 314 10.46 26.08 -74.25
CA ALA A 314 11.63 26.25 -75.09
C ALA A 314 11.41 25.67 -76.50
N GLU A 315 10.78 24.50 -76.61
CA GLU A 315 10.41 23.88 -77.89
C GLU A 315 9.45 24.77 -78.68
N LEU A 316 8.38 25.28 -78.05
CA LEU A 316 7.43 26.17 -78.69
C LEU A 316 8.08 27.49 -79.13
N GLN A 317 8.94 28.08 -78.29
CA GLN A 317 9.70 29.27 -78.66
C GLN A 317 10.62 29.02 -79.86
N GLN A 318 11.29 27.87 -79.91
CA GLN A 318 12.11 27.47 -81.06
C GLN A 318 11.26 27.31 -82.32
N ARG A 319 10.09 26.68 -82.21
CA ARG A 319 9.16 26.52 -83.34
C ARG A 319 8.65 27.87 -83.86
N ILE A 320 8.32 28.80 -82.96
CA ILE A 320 7.96 30.19 -83.32
C ILE A 320 9.12 30.85 -84.07
N LYS A 321 10.35 30.77 -83.54
CA LYS A 321 11.52 31.39 -84.19
C LYS A 321 11.77 30.82 -85.59
N VAL A 322 11.65 29.51 -85.78
CA VAL A 322 11.79 28.87 -87.10
C VAL A 322 10.68 29.33 -88.05
N LEU A 323 9.44 29.47 -87.57
CA LEU A 323 8.33 29.99 -88.38
C LEU A 323 8.53 31.47 -88.73
N GLU A 324 8.98 32.30 -87.79
CA GLU A 324 9.33 33.69 -88.03
C GLU A 324 10.47 33.82 -89.05
N GLU A 325 11.53 33.02 -88.92
CA GLU A 325 12.64 32.97 -89.88
C GLU A 325 12.17 32.53 -91.27
N ALA A 326 11.30 31.53 -91.36
CA ALA A 326 10.67 31.08 -92.61
C ALA A 326 9.74 32.15 -93.22
N MET A 327 9.05 32.95 -92.42
CA MET A 327 8.26 34.08 -92.90
C MET A 327 9.13 35.25 -93.38
N VAL A 328 10.26 35.50 -92.73
CA VAL A 328 11.22 36.56 -93.10
C VAL A 328 12.05 36.19 -94.33
N THR A 329 12.36 34.90 -94.53
CA THR A 329 13.09 34.39 -95.71
C THR A 329 12.16 33.93 -96.85
N GLY A 330 10.87 33.73 -96.59
CA GLY A 330 9.90 33.12 -97.51
C GLY A 330 8.90 34.10 -98.14
N SER A 331 9.30 35.33 -98.47
CA SER A 331 8.49 36.27 -99.27
C SER A 331 8.94 36.37 -100.73
N GLU A 332 9.26 35.26 -101.40
CA GLU A 332 9.25 35.19 -102.88
C GLU A 332 8.98 33.75 -103.35
N ARG A 333 7.72 33.27 -103.29
CA ARG A 333 7.15 32.47 -104.39
C ARG A 333 5.64 32.20 -104.26
N ALA A 334 4.95 32.70 -105.28
CA ALA A 334 3.81 32.08 -105.98
C ALA A 334 2.43 32.08 -105.30
N THR A 335 1.66 33.06 -105.77
CA THR A 335 0.22 33.05 -106.08
C THR A 335 -0.24 31.91 -107.00
N SER A 336 -1.58 31.80 -107.14
CA SER A 336 -2.43 30.99 -108.06
C SER A 336 -2.94 29.67 -107.48
N ASP A 337 -4.22 29.53 -107.12
CA ASP A 337 -5.44 29.31 -107.96
C ASP A 337 -5.96 27.91 -107.57
N ALA A 338 -7.20 27.45 -107.67
CA ALA A 338 -8.56 27.95 -107.75
C ALA A 338 -9.43 26.65 -107.68
N ASP A 339 -10.63 26.73 -107.09
CA ASP A 339 -11.83 25.89 -107.32
C ASP A 339 -11.79 24.34 -107.32
N HIS A 340 -12.65 23.69 -106.50
CA HIS A 340 -13.98 23.21 -106.92
C HIS A 340 -14.64 22.24 -105.89
N VAL A 341 -15.73 22.72 -105.28
CA VAL A 341 -17.08 22.12 -105.04
C VAL A 341 -17.24 20.57 -105.07
N GLN A 342 -17.85 19.94 -104.03
CA GLN A 342 -19.27 19.53 -104.00
C GLN A 342 -19.64 18.53 -102.85
N SER A 343 -20.83 18.76 -102.27
CA SER A 343 -21.81 17.76 -101.76
C SER A 343 -21.47 16.89 -100.53
N THR A 344 -22.19 17.09 -99.41
CA THR A 344 -23.51 16.47 -99.11
C THR A 344 -23.87 16.72 -97.64
N SER A 345 -25.05 17.27 -97.38
CA SER A 345 -25.79 17.07 -96.11
C SER A 345 -26.75 15.87 -96.34
N PRO A 346 -27.09 15.04 -95.32
CA PRO A 346 -28.10 15.50 -94.35
C PRO A 346 -28.05 14.89 -92.93
N SER A 347 -28.85 15.51 -92.05
CA SER A 347 -29.61 14.91 -90.94
C SER A 347 -29.00 14.72 -89.52
N SER A 348 -29.63 15.45 -88.60
CA SER A 348 -30.29 14.96 -87.36
C SER A 348 -29.52 14.49 -86.12
N ILE A 349 -29.77 15.27 -85.05
CA ILE A 349 -30.14 14.87 -83.67
C ILE A 349 -29.02 14.32 -82.76
N THR A 350 -29.05 14.80 -81.51
CA THR A 350 -28.42 14.36 -80.25
C THR A 350 -27.11 15.07 -79.88
N LEU A 351 -27.14 15.99 -78.92
CA LEU A 351 -27.20 15.79 -77.45
C LEU A 351 -25.85 15.30 -76.90
N GLY A 352 -25.11 16.24 -76.29
CA GLY A 352 -24.17 16.05 -75.19
C GLY A 352 -23.25 14.82 -75.23
N HIS A 353 -22.08 14.96 -75.85
CA HIS A 353 -20.96 14.07 -75.55
C HIS A 353 -20.21 14.58 -74.31
N THR A 354 -20.63 14.04 -73.17
CA THR A 354 -19.73 13.73 -72.06
C THR A 354 -18.68 12.71 -72.52
N PRO A 355 -17.40 12.87 -72.17
CA PRO A 355 -16.45 11.77 -72.27
C PRO A 355 -16.74 10.81 -71.11
N GLY A 356 -17.57 9.82 -71.39
CA GLY A 356 -17.79 8.67 -70.53
C GLY A 356 -16.89 7.50 -70.92
N LEU A 357 -16.68 6.65 -69.91
CA LEU A 357 -16.32 5.23 -70.00
C LEU A 357 -14.83 4.87 -70.14
N LEU A 358 -14.04 5.18 -69.09
CA LEU A 358 -13.08 4.21 -68.52
C LEU A 358 -13.02 4.22 -66.98
N ASN A 359 -13.72 5.14 -66.28
CA ASN A 359 -13.62 5.30 -64.81
C ASN A 359 -14.82 4.79 -63.98
N ALA A 360 -15.82 4.15 -64.59
CA ALA A 360 -17.00 3.68 -63.84
C ALA A 360 -16.69 2.45 -62.95
N SER A 361 -15.72 1.62 -63.33
CA SER A 361 -15.37 0.41 -62.58
C SER A 361 -14.65 0.74 -61.27
N SER A 362 -13.77 1.76 -61.25
CA SER A 362 -13.06 2.18 -60.03
C SER A 362 -13.99 2.83 -59.01
N SER A 363 -14.90 3.70 -59.45
CA SER A 363 -15.92 4.35 -58.61
C SER A 363 -16.88 3.36 -57.94
N SER A 364 -17.28 2.30 -58.66
CA SER A 364 -18.12 1.24 -58.10
C SER A 364 -17.39 0.40 -57.05
N THR A 365 -16.12 0.08 -57.26
CA THR A 365 -15.29 -0.60 -56.23
C THR A 365 -15.02 0.30 -55.01
N GLU A 366 -14.81 1.60 -55.22
CA GLU A 366 -14.58 2.55 -54.14
C GLU A 366 -15.81 2.69 -53.24
N THR A 367 -17.00 2.85 -53.83
CA THR A 367 -18.27 2.87 -53.09
C THR A 367 -18.54 1.57 -52.34
N VAL A 368 -18.27 0.41 -52.94
CA VAL A 368 -18.38 -0.89 -52.25
C VAL A 368 -17.41 -0.99 -51.07
N ASN A 369 -16.19 -0.47 -51.18
CA ASN A 369 -15.22 -0.47 -50.08
C ASN A 369 -15.63 0.46 -48.94
N VAL A 370 -16.16 1.65 -49.26
CA VAL A 370 -16.72 2.57 -48.26
C VAL A 370 -17.90 1.93 -47.51
N LEU A 371 -18.81 1.26 -48.23
CA LEU A 371 -19.93 0.56 -47.60
C LEU A 371 -19.47 -0.61 -46.72
N ARG A 372 -18.44 -1.36 -47.12
CA ARG A 372 -17.86 -2.42 -46.27
C ARG A 372 -17.23 -1.86 -45.00
N ALA A 373 -16.48 -0.76 -45.11
CA ALA A 373 -15.90 -0.08 -43.97
C ALA A 373 -16.98 0.43 -43.01
N GLU A 374 -18.06 0.98 -43.56
CA GLU A 374 -19.19 1.49 -42.78
C GLU A 374 -19.98 0.35 -42.11
N ILE A 375 -20.22 -0.76 -42.80
CA ILE A 375 -20.83 -1.97 -42.21
C ILE A 375 -19.95 -2.52 -41.08
N HIS A 376 -18.63 -2.54 -41.25
CA HIS A 376 -17.72 -2.98 -40.20
C HIS A 376 -17.76 -2.03 -38.99
N ARG A 377 -17.71 -0.72 -39.23
CA ARG A 377 -17.84 0.32 -38.20
C ARG A 377 -19.16 0.21 -37.44
N LEU A 378 -20.27 0.00 -38.15
CA LEU A 378 -21.60 -0.19 -37.57
C LEU A 378 -21.66 -1.47 -36.72
N ARG A 379 -21.09 -2.59 -37.20
CA ARG A 379 -21.01 -3.83 -36.43
C ARG A 379 -20.19 -3.67 -35.16
N CYS A 380 -19.03 -3.03 -35.23
CA CYS A 380 -18.23 -2.72 -34.04
C CYS A 380 -18.99 -1.82 -33.06
N ARG A 381 -19.70 -0.80 -33.54
CA ARG A 381 -20.53 0.07 -32.70
C ARG A 381 -21.66 -0.71 -32.01
N THR A 382 -22.36 -1.58 -32.73
CA THR A 382 -23.42 -2.42 -32.16
C THR A 382 -22.86 -3.35 -31.09
N GLN A 383 -21.72 -3.99 -31.36
CA GLN A 383 -21.07 -4.87 -30.37
C GLN A 383 -20.64 -4.10 -29.12
N ASN A 384 -20.09 -2.90 -29.26
CA ASN A 384 -19.74 -2.06 -28.11
C ASN A 384 -20.98 -1.65 -27.30
N LEU A 385 -22.10 -1.35 -27.96
CA LEU A 385 -23.36 -1.05 -27.28
C LEU A 385 -23.94 -2.29 -26.56
N GLU A 386 -23.86 -3.47 -27.16
CA GLU A 386 -24.27 -4.73 -26.51
C GLU A 386 -23.44 -5.01 -25.26
N VAL A 387 -22.11 -4.84 -25.34
CA VAL A 387 -21.23 -4.97 -24.18
C VAL A 387 -21.60 -3.95 -23.10
N ALA A 388 -21.81 -2.68 -23.47
CA ALA A 388 -22.21 -1.64 -22.51
C ALA A 388 -23.55 -1.97 -21.83
N LEU A 389 -24.54 -2.46 -22.57
CA LEU A 389 -25.82 -2.89 -22.01
C LEU A 389 -25.67 -4.09 -21.07
N GLN A 390 -24.81 -5.05 -21.42
CA GLN A 390 -24.55 -6.20 -20.57
C GLN A 390 -23.85 -5.80 -19.27
N THR A 391 -22.89 -4.87 -19.34
CA THR A 391 -22.23 -4.28 -18.17
C THR A 391 -23.24 -3.57 -17.27
N MET A 392 -24.09 -2.69 -17.85
CA MET A 392 -25.13 -2.00 -17.10
C MET A 392 -26.12 -2.97 -16.42
N ARG A 393 -26.44 -4.09 -17.09
CA ARG A 393 -27.29 -5.14 -16.50
C ARG A 393 -26.62 -5.81 -15.30
N ASN A 394 -25.33 -6.11 -15.41
CA ASN A 394 -24.56 -6.71 -14.31
C ASN A 394 -24.44 -5.74 -13.13
N GLU A 395 -24.19 -4.46 -13.39
CA GLU A 395 -24.17 -3.40 -12.38
C GLU A 395 -25.54 -3.25 -11.70
N SER A 396 -26.64 -3.30 -12.46
CA SER A 396 -27.99 -3.26 -11.91
C SER A 396 -28.27 -4.41 -10.94
N ILE A 397 -27.82 -5.63 -11.27
CA ILE A 397 -27.92 -6.80 -10.39
C ILE A 397 -27.09 -6.57 -9.12
N SER A 398 -25.86 -6.08 -9.26
CA SER A 398 -24.97 -5.77 -8.13
C SER A 398 -25.59 -4.72 -7.19
N ILE A 399 -26.18 -3.65 -7.75
CA ILE A 399 -26.87 -2.61 -6.97
C ILE A 399 -28.09 -3.20 -6.25
N GLN A 400 -28.87 -4.04 -6.92
CA GLN A 400 -30.02 -4.68 -6.30
C GLN A 400 -29.62 -5.60 -5.14
N GLU A 401 -28.50 -6.31 -5.25
CA GLU A 401 -27.97 -7.14 -4.17
C GLU A 401 -27.48 -6.30 -2.99
N ALA A 402 -26.76 -5.20 -3.27
CA ALA A 402 -26.32 -4.25 -2.23
C ALA A 402 -27.52 -3.61 -1.50
N ALA A 403 -28.55 -3.19 -2.24
CA ALA A 403 -29.78 -2.66 -1.66
C ALA A 403 -30.49 -3.70 -0.77
N ARG A 404 -30.53 -4.97 -1.18
CA ARG A 404 -31.10 -6.05 -0.38
C ARG A 404 -30.32 -6.25 0.93
N LYS A 405 -28.99 -6.25 0.88
CA LYS A 405 -28.13 -6.34 2.07
C LYS A 405 -28.36 -5.17 3.02
N LEU A 406 -28.49 -3.94 2.49
CA LEU A 406 -28.80 -2.75 3.29
C LEU A 406 -30.14 -2.86 4.02
N VAL A 407 -31.19 -3.31 3.33
CA VAL A 407 -32.52 -3.53 3.96
C VAL A 407 -32.42 -4.60 5.05
N GLU A 408 -31.69 -5.69 4.81
CA GLU A 408 -31.52 -6.75 5.80
C GLU A 408 -30.73 -6.26 7.04
N SER A 409 -29.66 -5.48 6.83
CA SER A 409 -28.91 -4.87 7.95
C SER A 409 -29.74 -3.84 8.70
N GLY A 410 -30.56 -3.04 7.99
CA GLY A 410 -31.47 -2.08 8.60
C GLY A 410 -32.49 -2.76 9.51
N GLY A 411 -33.08 -3.88 9.07
CA GLY A 411 -33.99 -4.67 9.88
C GLY A 411 -33.32 -5.33 11.11
N LYS A 412 -32.03 -5.70 11.01
CA LYS A 412 -31.26 -6.19 12.16
C LYS A 412 -31.01 -5.08 13.18
N ILE A 413 -30.67 -3.88 12.72
CA ILE A 413 -30.48 -2.70 13.57
C ILE A 413 -31.79 -2.29 14.25
N GLU A 414 -32.91 -2.27 13.51
CA GLU A 414 -34.22 -1.94 14.07
C GLU A 414 -34.64 -2.92 15.18
N LYS A 415 -34.42 -4.23 14.96
CA LYS A 415 -34.65 -5.25 16.00
C LYS A 415 -33.75 -5.07 17.22
N ALA A 416 -32.48 -4.72 17.01
CA ALA A 416 -31.55 -4.43 18.11
C ALA A 416 -31.98 -3.19 18.91
N ALA A 417 -32.44 -2.13 18.23
CA ALA A 417 -32.95 -0.92 18.85
C ALA A 417 -34.25 -1.16 19.64
N GLN A 418 -35.18 -1.95 19.11
CA GLN A 418 -36.41 -2.34 19.81
C GLN A 418 -36.12 -3.20 21.05
N GLY A 419 -35.14 -4.10 20.98
CA GLY A 419 -34.69 -4.90 22.12
C GLY A 419 -34.04 -4.08 23.24
N ALA A 420 -33.38 -2.96 22.89
CA ALA A 420 -32.75 -2.06 23.86
C ALA A 420 -33.73 -1.09 24.55
N MET A 421 -34.87 -0.79 23.94
CA MET A 421 -35.90 0.12 24.50
C MET A 421 -37.04 -0.59 25.24
N GLY A 422 -37.15 -1.92 25.11
CA GLY A 422 -38.21 -2.73 25.74
C GLY A 422 -37.80 -3.50 26.99
N GLY A 423 -36.63 -3.20 27.58
CA GLY A 423 -36.07 -3.88 28.75
C GLY A 423 -36.23 -3.09 30.05
#